data_AF-A0A937VC39-F1
#
_entry.id   AF-A0A937VC39-F1
#
_cell.length_a   1.000
_cell.length_b   1.000
_cell.length_c   1.000
_cell.angle_alpha   90.00
_cell.angle_beta   90.00
_cell.angle_gamma   90.00
#
_symmetry.space_group_name_H-M   'P 1'
#
loop_
_entity.id
_entity.type
_entity.pdbx_description
1 polymer ?
#
loop_
_entity_poly.entity_id
_entity_poly.type
_entity_poly.pdbx_seq_one_letter_code
_entity_poly.pdbx_strand_id
1 'polypeptide(L)'
;MRRPSATWRRNIFVAVWAAANVVLGWQLLQGQHEFSSPGLPISLLVLLLCTVALLWWIPSPLAAEPADRPTRKGWFVLIVLAAIGLLLAVVTLVGRLLVLALPVVAVVTLVWLRQPITRREALYALGLALVAGLAGLGAGWITFITPVQWAVLQVFLVLTGLLAGWAMLRYSGLLPKGVGRSLFLSEGVIAAGRGLGQGILIGTPWALGTVVMGGSMGSREAWVHAWWQPILAIQPGIAEEAWGRLLLVPLLFLALRRVSPAHRAFPAALVVIGYWFAYLHTSGGPGAIISTLLIGTLFALPLSYVCLYRDLETAIGFHFWIDCVKFAFALILFNR
;
A
#
# COMPACT_ATOMS: atom_id res chain seq x y z
N MET A 1 -32.89 7.22 -5.18
CA MET A 1 -32.37 7.08 -3.80
C MET A 1 -31.33 8.18 -3.56
N ARG A 2 -31.42 8.95 -2.46
CA ARG A 2 -30.43 10.01 -2.15
C ARG A 2 -29.11 9.37 -1.73
N ARG A 3 -27.97 9.92 -2.19
CA ARG A 3 -26.65 9.46 -1.72
C ARG A 3 -26.52 9.76 -0.21
N PRO A 4 -26.09 8.80 0.63
CA PRO A 4 -25.90 9.05 2.05
C PRO A 4 -24.86 10.16 2.29
N SER A 5 -25.07 10.92 3.37
CA SER A 5 -24.18 12.03 3.73
C SER A 5 -22.77 11.55 4.10
N ALA A 6 -21.77 12.43 3.99
CA ALA A 6 -20.40 12.11 4.42
C ALA A 6 -20.33 11.73 5.91
N THR A 7 -21.11 12.40 6.76
CA THR A 7 -21.23 12.10 8.19
C THR A 7 -21.76 10.70 8.44
N TRP A 8 -22.80 10.29 7.70
CA TRP A 8 -23.37 8.94 7.82
C TRP A 8 -22.35 7.85 7.48
N ARG A 9 -21.66 7.98 6.35
CA ARG A 9 -20.61 7.04 5.93
C ARG A 9 -19.48 6.94 6.94
N ARG A 10 -19.04 8.08 7.48
CA ARG A 10 -18.03 8.13 8.55
C ARG A 10 -18.50 7.39 9.80
N ASN A 11 -19.73 7.63 10.26
CA ASN A 11 -20.24 7.00 11.47
C ASN A 11 -20.35 5.48 11.31
N ILE A 12 -20.77 4.99 10.14
CA ILE A 12 -20.77 3.54 9.85
C ILE A 12 -19.35 2.99 9.88
N PHE A 13 -18.39 3.64 9.23
CA PHE A 13 -17.00 3.20 9.29
C PHE A 13 -16.47 3.13 10.73
N VAL A 14 -16.72 4.16 11.56
CA VAL A 14 -16.29 4.18 12.96
C VAL A 14 -16.94 3.05 13.77
N ALA A 15 -18.23 2.79 13.57
CA ALA A 15 -18.92 1.70 14.25
C ALA A 15 -18.34 0.32 13.86
N VAL A 16 -18.14 0.08 12.57
CA VAL A 16 -17.53 -1.17 12.07
C VAL A 16 -16.08 -1.30 12.53
N TRP A 17 -15.31 -0.22 12.51
CA TRP A 17 -13.94 -0.15 13.01
C TRP A 17 -13.87 -0.49 14.50
N ALA A 18 -14.75 0.08 15.33
CA ALA A 18 -14.77 -0.19 16.77
C ALA A 18 -15.11 -1.65 17.05
N ALA A 19 -16.14 -2.19 16.40
CA ALA A 19 -16.50 -3.59 16.50
C ALA A 19 -15.35 -4.50 16.07
N ALA A 20 -14.64 -4.15 14.98
CA ALA A 20 -13.51 -4.93 14.50
C ALA A 20 -12.36 -5.00 15.50
N ASN A 21 -12.01 -3.87 16.13
CA ASN A 21 -10.98 -3.85 17.17
C ASN A 21 -11.37 -4.71 18.39
N VAL A 22 -12.63 -4.64 18.83
CA VAL A 22 -13.12 -5.44 19.95
C VAL A 22 -13.05 -6.94 19.63
N VAL A 23 -13.54 -7.36 18.46
CA VAL A 23 -13.56 -8.77 18.07
C VAL A 23 -12.13 -9.31 17.87
N LEU A 24 -11.29 -8.61 17.14
CA LEU A 24 -9.92 -9.05 16.85
C LEU A 24 -9.05 -9.03 18.11
N GLY A 25 -9.19 -8.00 18.96
CA GLY A 25 -8.52 -7.93 20.25
C GLY A 25 -8.96 -9.07 21.18
N TRP A 26 -10.25 -9.38 21.23
CA TRP A 26 -10.76 -10.53 21.98
C TRP A 26 -10.18 -11.86 21.48
N GLN A 27 -10.16 -12.10 20.16
CA GLN A 27 -9.56 -13.31 19.60
C GLN A 27 -8.08 -13.44 19.97
N LEU A 28 -7.33 -12.34 19.92
CA LEU A 28 -5.92 -12.33 20.31
C LEU A 28 -5.74 -12.68 21.81
N LEU A 29 -6.59 -12.15 22.69
CA LEU A 29 -6.59 -12.48 24.13
C LEU A 29 -6.95 -13.95 24.39
N GLN A 30 -7.74 -14.57 23.53
CA GLN A 30 -8.04 -16.01 23.55
C GLN A 30 -6.89 -16.87 22.98
N GLY A 31 -5.74 -16.27 22.67
CA GLY A 31 -4.60 -16.97 22.11
C GLY A 31 -4.79 -17.36 20.65
N GLN A 32 -5.72 -16.75 19.91
CA GLN A 32 -5.91 -17.01 18.48
C GLN A 32 -4.95 -16.15 17.66
N HIS A 33 -3.82 -16.73 17.28
CA HIS A 33 -2.77 -16.08 16.50
C HIS A 33 -2.17 -17.03 15.45
N GLU A 34 -2.94 -18.02 15.02
CA GLU A 34 -2.58 -19.00 14.00
C GLU A 34 -3.63 -19.00 12.87
N PHE A 35 -3.18 -19.25 11.64
CA PHE A 35 -4.06 -19.39 10.48
C PHE A 35 -5.00 -20.62 10.60
N SER A 36 -4.63 -21.61 11.42
CA SER A 36 -5.46 -22.78 11.78
C SER A 36 -6.50 -22.49 12.85
N SER A 37 -6.53 -21.28 13.43
CA SER A 37 -7.41 -20.98 14.56
C SER A 37 -8.89 -21.04 14.18
N PRO A 38 -9.78 -21.52 15.09
CA PRO A 38 -11.22 -21.59 14.82
C PRO A 38 -11.87 -20.21 14.63
N GLY A 39 -11.22 -19.14 15.09
CA GLY A 39 -11.68 -17.76 14.91
C GLY A 39 -11.41 -17.15 13.53
N LEU A 40 -10.61 -17.81 12.68
CA LEU A 40 -10.22 -17.28 11.38
C LEU A 40 -11.42 -16.82 10.51
N PRO A 41 -12.51 -17.59 10.35
CA PRO A 41 -13.64 -17.16 9.52
C PRO A 41 -14.28 -15.84 10.01
N ILE A 42 -14.36 -15.67 11.34
CA ILE A 42 -14.89 -14.44 11.95
C ILE A 42 -13.93 -13.28 11.70
N SER A 43 -12.62 -13.49 11.88
CA SER A 43 -11.59 -12.50 11.58
C SER A 43 -11.66 -12.01 10.13
N LEU A 44 -11.75 -12.94 9.17
CA LEU A 44 -11.86 -12.62 7.74
C LEU A 44 -13.12 -11.80 7.44
N LEU A 45 -14.27 -12.20 8.01
CA LEU A 45 -15.53 -11.48 7.82
C LEU A 45 -15.45 -10.06 8.38
N VAL A 46 -14.93 -9.90 9.60
CA VAL A 46 -14.79 -8.61 10.27
C VAL A 46 -13.85 -7.67 9.50
N LEU A 47 -12.70 -8.18 9.04
CA LEU A 47 -11.77 -7.41 8.21
C LEU A 47 -12.37 -7.04 6.85
N LEU A 48 -13.13 -7.95 6.24
CA LEU A 48 -13.83 -7.67 4.98
C LEU A 48 -14.87 -6.55 5.17
N LEU A 49 -15.68 -6.62 6.23
CA LEU A 49 -16.64 -5.57 6.57
C LEU A 49 -15.93 -4.23 6.82
N CYS A 50 -14.82 -4.24 7.57
CA CYS A 50 -14.02 -3.05 7.82
C CYS A 50 -13.43 -2.46 6.54
N THR A 51 -12.96 -3.31 5.63
CA THR A 51 -12.47 -2.93 4.30
C THR A 51 -13.57 -2.29 3.47
N VAL A 52 -14.74 -2.93 3.35
CA VAL A 52 -15.87 -2.38 2.61
C VAL A 52 -16.31 -1.03 3.19
N ALA A 53 -16.38 -0.93 4.52
CA ALA A 53 -16.73 0.32 5.20
C ALA A 53 -15.69 1.43 4.96
N LEU A 54 -14.39 1.11 4.96
CA LEU A 54 -13.30 2.04 4.66
C LEU A 54 -13.38 2.55 3.21
N LEU A 55 -13.51 1.63 2.24
CA LEU A 55 -13.63 1.97 0.83
C LEU A 55 -14.88 2.81 0.53
N TRP A 56 -15.95 2.61 1.30
CA TRP A 56 -17.16 3.42 1.18
C TRP A 56 -17.02 4.80 1.84
N TRP A 57 -16.28 4.89 2.94
CA TRP A 57 -16.00 6.13 3.64
C TRP A 57 -15.03 7.05 2.87
N ILE A 58 -14.05 6.48 2.15
CA ILE A 58 -13.09 7.23 1.33
C ILE A 58 -13.63 7.31 -0.12
N PRO A 59 -14.37 8.37 -0.51
CA PRO A 59 -14.87 8.47 -1.86
C PRO A 59 -13.72 8.67 -2.85
N SER A 60 -13.89 8.12 -4.07
CA SER A 60 -13.04 8.49 -5.20
C SER A 60 -13.11 10.01 -5.44
N PRO A 61 -11.96 10.71 -5.52
CA PRO A 61 -11.93 12.12 -5.94
C PRO A 61 -12.21 12.27 -7.46
N LEU A 62 -12.26 11.16 -8.19
CA LEU A 62 -12.49 11.13 -9.63
C LEU A 62 -13.98 10.93 -9.90
N ALA A 63 -14.66 12.02 -10.25
CA ALA A 63 -16.02 11.99 -10.78
C ALA A 63 -16.01 11.70 -12.29
N ALA A 64 -17.10 11.11 -12.80
CA ALA A 64 -17.34 11.06 -14.24
C ALA A 64 -17.65 12.47 -14.74
N GLU A 65 -16.95 12.89 -15.80
CA GLU A 65 -17.19 14.19 -16.42
C GLU A 65 -18.13 14.02 -17.62
N PRO A 66 -19.07 14.96 -17.88
CA PRO A 66 -20.00 14.85 -19.01
C PRO A 66 -19.31 14.72 -20.38
N ALA A 67 -18.09 15.24 -20.50
CA ALA A 67 -17.27 15.18 -21.70
C ALA A 67 -16.34 13.94 -21.76
N ASP A 68 -16.48 12.99 -20.83
CA ASP A 68 -15.63 11.79 -20.81
C ASP A 68 -15.87 10.95 -22.07
N ARG A 69 -14.77 10.69 -22.79
CA ARG A 69 -14.80 9.76 -23.92
C ARG A 69 -15.29 8.36 -23.49
N PRO A 70 -16.02 7.64 -24.36
CA PRO A 70 -16.44 6.29 -24.06
C PRO A 70 -15.23 5.35 -23.91
N THR A 71 -15.33 4.38 -23.00
CA THR A 71 -14.34 3.30 -22.87
C THR A 71 -14.37 2.41 -24.10
N ARG A 72 -13.22 2.20 -24.74
CA ARG A 72 -13.04 1.18 -25.78
C ARG A 72 -12.92 -0.19 -25.12
N LYS A 73 -14.05 -0.82 -24.81
CA LYS A 73 -14.14 -2.02 -23.94
C LYS A 73 -13.16 -3.14 -24.33
N GLY A 74 -13.10 -3.52 -25.60
CA GLY A 74 -12.19 -4.59 -26.06
C GLY A 74 -10.72 -4.27 -25.80
N TRP A 75 -10.27 -3.07 -26.21
CA TRP A 75 -8.89 -2.62 -25.95
C TRP A 75 -8.58 -2.45 -24.46
N PHE A 76 -9.55 -1.98 -23.68
CA PHE A 76 -9.38 -1.84 -22.24
C PHE A 76 -9.16 -3.19 -21.56
N VAL A 77 -10.00 -4.19 -21.88
CA VAL A 77 -9.84 -5.57 -21.38
C VAL A 77 -8.51 -6.14 -21.83
N LEU A 78 -8.13 -5.96 -23.10
CA LEU A 78 -6.86 -6.45 -23.63
C LEU A 78 -5.65 -5.86 -22.89
N ILE A 79 -5.62 -4.55 -22.65
CA ILE A 79 -4.52 -3.90 -21.91
C ILE A 79 -4.48 -4.37 -20.46
N VAL A 80 -5.62 -4.55 -19.80
CA VAL A 80 -5.68 -5.08 -18.42
C VAL A 80 -5.14 -6.51 -18.37
N LEU A 81 -5.58 -7.39 -19.27
CA LEU A 81 -5.11 -8.77 -19.31
C LEU A 81 -3.62 -8.85 -19.66
N ALA A 82 -3.16 -8.03 -20.62
CA ALA A 82 -1.75 -7.93 -20.97
C ALA A 82 -0.90 -7.43 -19.80
N ALA A 83 -1.39 -6.43 -19.04
CA ALA A 83 -0.72 -5.94 -17.85
C ALA A 83 -0.63 -7.02 -16.77
N ILE A 84 -1.71 -7.75 -16.49
CA ILE A 84 -1.71 -8.87 -15.54
C ILE A 84 -0.69 -9.93 -15.98
N GLY A 85 -0.75 -10.36 -17.25
CA GLY A 85 0.17 -11.36 -17.80
C GLY A 85 1.64 -10.93 -17.71
N LEU A 86 1.94 -9.69 -18.10
CA LEU A 86 3.29 -9.12 -18.00
C LEU A 86 3.77 -9.06 -16.55
N LEU A 87 2.93 -8.56 -15.65
CA LEU A 87 3.26 -8.43 -14.24
C LEU A 87 3.54 -9.78 -13.59
N LEU A 88 2.76 -10.81 -13.90
CA LEU A 88 3.00 -12.19 -13.46
C LEU A 88 4.28 -12.78 -14.07
N ALA A 89 4.52 -12.57 -15.37
CA ALA A 89 5.72 -13.01 -16.05
C ALA A 89 6.97 -12.37 -15.43
N VAL A 90 6.96 -11.06 -15.18
CA VAL A 90 8.07 -10.34 -14.55
C VAL A 90 8.38 -10.87 -13.15
N VAL A 91 7.35 -11.13 -12.33
CA VAL A 91 7.56 -11.75 -11.00
C VAL A 91 8.19 -13.14 -11.13
N THR A 92 7.72 -13.93 -12.09
CA THR A 92 8.18 -15.31 -12.26
C THR A 92 9.61 -15.37 -12.78
N LEU A 93 9.98 -14.48 -13.70
CA LEU A 93 11.30 -14.46 -14.36
C LEU A 93 12.37 -13.76 -13.52
N VAL A 94 12.02 -12.68 -12.83
CA VAL A 94 12.99 -11.80 -12.15
C VAL A 94 12.88 -11.92 -10.62
N GLY A 95 11.74 -12.37 -10.11
CA GLY A 95 11.50 -12.53 -8.67
C GLY A 95 11.75 -11.24 -7.90
N ARG A 96 12.46 -11.37 -6.79
CA ARG A 96 12.79 -10.24 -5.90
C ARG A 96 13.73 -9.22 -6.54
N LEU A 97 14.48 -9.58 -7.59
CA LEU A 97 15.37 -8.64 -8.27
C LEU A 97 14.61 -7.56 -9.06
N LEU A 98 13.28 -7.69 -9.20
CA LEU A 98 12.44 -6.69 -9.83
C LEU A 98 12.62 -5.29 -9.21
N VAL A 99 12.81 -5.20 -7.89
CA VAL A 99 12.97 -3.91 -7.22
C VAL A 99 14.21 -3.13 -7.68
N LEU A 100 15.19 -3.81 -8.29
CA LEU A 100 16.38 -3.17 -8.88
C LEU A 100 16.07 -2.42 -10.19
N ALA A 101 15.03 -2.85 -10.92
CA ALA A 101 14.64 -2.23 -12.19
C ALA A 101 13.77 -0.98 -11.98
N LEU A 102 13.04 -0.90 -10.86
CA LEU A 102 12.09 0.17 -10.59
C LEU A 102 12.72 1.58 -10.53
N PRO A 103 13.91 1.80 -9.92
CA PRO A 103 14.57 3.11 -9.97
C PRO A 103 14.91 3.53 -11.40
N VAL A 104 15.32 2.59 -12.26
CA VAL A 104 15.62 2.87 -13.67
C VAL A 104 14.35 3.31 -14.40
N VAL A 105 13.24 2.57 -14.22
CA VAL A 105 11.94 2.94 -14.80
C VAL A 105 11.48 4.32 -14.31
N ALA A 106 11.67 4.62 -13.03
CA ALA A 106 11.31 5.91 -12.45
C ALA A 106 12.14 7.07 -13.03
N VAL A 107 13.46 6.89 -13.17
CA VAL A 107 14.35 7.90 -13.79
C VAL A 107 13.99 8.11 -15.26
N VAL A 108 13.78 7.05 -16.03
CA VAL A 108 13.34 7.15 -17.43
C VAL A 108 12.02 7.91 -17.52
N THR A 109 11.08 7.63 -16.62
CA THR A 109 9.79 8.33 -16.55
C THR A 109 9.96 9.82 -16.26
N LEU A 110 10.84 10.18 -15.33
CA LEU A 110 11.16 11.58 -15.02
C LEU A 110 11.75 12.32 -16.23
N VAL A 111 12.73 11.69 -16.90
CA VAL A 111 13.38 12.25 -18.09
C VAL A 111 12.39 12.40 -19.24
N TRP A 112 11.47 11.44 -19.41
CA TRP A 112 10.48 11.44 -20.48
C TRP A 112 9.38 12.49 -20.26
N LEU A 113 8.81 12.57 -19.06
CA LEU A 113 7.70 13.48 -18.77
C LEU A 113 8.12 14.95 -18.59
N ARG A 114 9.39 15.18 -18.25
CA ARG A 114 9.99 16.52 -18.06
C ARG A 114 9.15 17.45 -17.18
N GLN A 115 8.48 16.89 -16.17
CA GLN A 115 7.69 17.68 -15.25
C GLN A 115 8.62 18.44 -14.28
N PRO A 116 8.30 19.70 -13.94
CA PRO A 116 9.15 20.47 -13.04
C PRO A 116 9.18 19.83 -11.65
N ILE A 117 10.34 19.59 -11.06
CA ILE A 117 10.42 19.09 -9.68
C ILE A 117 10.72 20.29 -8.79
N THR A 118 9.86 20.54 -7.80
CA THR A 118 10.12 21.63 -6.86
C THR A 118 11.21 21.21 -5.87
N ARG A 119 12.00 22.17 -5.38
CA ARG A 119 13.00 21.90 -4.33
C ARG A 119 12.39 21.25 -3.10
N ARG A 120 11.16 21.63 -2.73
CA ARG A 120 10.43 21.07 -1.59
C ARG A 120 10.09 19.58 -1.80
N GLU A 121 9.61 19.20 -2.98
CA GLU A 121 9.37 17.80 -3.35
C GLU A 121 10.65 16.97 -3.28
N ALA A 122 11.73 17.48 -3.88
CA ALA A 122 13.03 16.79 -3.88
C ALA A 122 13.58 16.57 -2.47
N LEU A 123 13.56 17.61 -1.62
CA LEU A 123 14.04 17.52 -0.25
C LEU A 123 13.18 16.58 0.60
N TYR A 124 11.85 16.62 0.44
CA TYR A 124 10.96 15.74 1.17
C TYR A 124 11.12 14.27 0.76
N ALA A 125 11.16 14.00 -0.56
CA ALA A 125 11.41 12.65 -1.07
C ALA A 125 12.79 12.12 -0.63
N LEU A 126 13.82 12.98 -0.61
CA LEU A 126 15.14 12.62 -0.08
C LEU A 126 15.07 12.30 1.42
N GLY A 127 14.36 13.09 2.22
CA GLY A 127 14.17 12.82 3.64
C GLY A 127 13.54 11.45 3.90
N LEU A 128 12.42 11.13 3.22
CA LEU A 128 11.79 9.82 3.31
C LEU A 128 12.70 8.68 2.81
N ALA A 129 13.44 8.92 1.73
CA ALA A 129 14.39 7.96 1.18
C ALA A 129 15.52 7.63 2.15
N LEU A 130 16.07 8.63 2.84
CA LEU A 130 17.09 8.43 3.86
C LEU A 130 16.54 7.68 5.08
N VAL A 131 15.33 8.00 5.54
CA VAL A 131 14.66 7.26 6.63
C VAL A 131 14.46 5.79 6.25
N ALA A 132 13.95 5.52 5.05
CA ALA A 132 13.77 4.16 4.55
C ALA A 132 15.11 3.42 4.38
N GLY A 133 16.14 4.10 3.88
CA GLY A 133 17.50 3.56 3.76
C GLY A 133 18.10 3.17 5.11
N LEU A 134 18.05 4.09 6.09
CA LEU A 134 18.56 3.85 7.44
C LEU A 134 17.82 2.70 8.15
N ALA A 135 16.49 2.69 8.09
CA ALA A 135 15.70 1.58 8.62
C ALA A 135 15.97 0.26 7.87
N GLY A 136 16.28 0.33 6.57
CA GLY A 136 16.68 -0.81 5.75
C GLY A 136 17.96 -1.50 6.22
N LEU A 137 18.88 -0.80 6.92
CA LEU A 137 20.09 -1.42 7.46
C LEU A 137 19.79 -2.53 8.49
N GLY A 138 18.64 -2.43 9.18
CA GLY A 138 18.20 -3.42 10.16
C GLY A 138 17.21 -4.45 9.60
N ALA A 139 16.92 -4.44 8.29
CA ALA A 139 15.86 -5.24 7.70
C ALA A 139 16.23 -6.73 7.60
N GLY A 140 16.17 -7.44 8.72
CA GLY A 140 16.55 -8.86 8.84
C GLY A 140 15.72 -9.83 8.00
N TRP A 141 14.56 -9.40 7.49
CA TRP A 141 13.73 -10.18 6.56
C TRP A 141 14.28 -10.19 5.11
N ILE A 142 15.30 -9.38 4.80
CA ILE A 142 15.94 -9.30 3.49
C ILE A 142 17.21 -10.13 3.49
N THR A 143 17.19 -11.27 2.80
CA THR A 143 18.28 -12.26 2.82
C THR A 143 19.04 -12.41 1.51
N PHE A 144 18.57 -11.78 0.41
CA PHE A 144 19.12 -12.00 -0.93
C PHE A 144 20.18 -10.96 -1.37
N ILE A 145 20.36 -9.91 -0.58
CA ILE A 145 21.43 -8.90 -0.74
C ILE A 145 21.89 -8.43 0.64
N THR A 146 23.06 -7.79 0.70
CA THR A 146 23.59 -7.27 1.98
C THR A 146 22.73 -6.12 2.52
N PRO A 147 22.70 -5.88 3.84
CA PRO A 147 21.95 -4.77 4.43
C PRO A 147 22.33 -3.39 3.86
N VAL A 148 23.63 -3.17 3.57
CA VAL A 148 24.11 -1.92 2.97
C VAL A 148 23.57 -1.76 1.54
N GLN A 149 23.60 -2.82 0.72
CA GLN A 149 23.03 -2.78 -0.62
C GLN A 149 21.52 -2.54 -0.60
N TRP A 150 20.79 -3.15 0.35
CA TRP A 150 19.37 -2.90 0.54
C TRP A 150 19.10 -1.45 0.94
N ALA A 151 19.82 -0.91 1.92
CA ALA A 151 19.70 0.48 2.34
C ALA A 151 19.93 1.46 1.18
N VAL A 152 20.98 1.26 0.39
CA VAL A 152 21.27 2.08 -0.81
C VAL A 152 20.14 1.96 -1.83
N LEU A 153 19.67 0.74 -2.11
CA LEU A 153 18.54 0.52 -3.00
C LEU A 153 17.29 1.25 -2.53
N GLN A 154 16.97 1.22 -1.22
CA GLN A 154 15.82 1.93 -0.66
C GLN A 154 15.89 3.43 -0.89
N VAL A 155 17.08 4.04 -0.75
CA VAL A 155 17.25 5.47 -1.04
C VAL A 155 16.86 5.78 -2.48
N PHE A 156 17.40 5.04 -3.45
CA PHE A 156 17.09 5.26 -4.87
C PHE A 156 15.64 4.96 -5.20
N LEU A 157 15.11 3.85 -4.68
CA LEU A 157 13.74 3.39 -4.94
C LEU A 157 12.70 4.37 -4.43
N VAL A 158 12.84 4.86 -3.19
CA VAL A 158 11.93 5.84 -2.61
C VAL A 158 12.04 7.19 -3.30
N LEU A 159 13.27 7.71 -3.44
CA LEU A 159 13.49 9.03 -4.01
C LEU A 159 12.94 9.12 -5.43
N THR A 160 13.35 8.19 -6.30
CA THR A 160 12.93 8.21 -7.71
C THR A 160 11.46 7.82 -7.85
N GLY A 161 10.96 6.87 -7.07
CA GLY A 161 9.56 6.43 -7.08
C GLY A 161 8.59 7.55 -6.74
N LEU A 162 8.83 8.30 -5.65
CA LEU A 162 8.00 9.43 -5.26
C LEU A 162 7.99 10.55 -6.31
N LEU A 163 9.18 10.95 -6.79
CA LEU A 163 9.31 12.02 -7.76
C LEU A 163 8.65 11.66 -9.10
N ALA A 164 8.89 10.45 -9.61
CA ALA A 164 8.27 9.96 -10.84
C ALA A 164 6.74 9.82 -10.68
N GLY A 165 6.30 9.32 -9.53
CA GLY A 165 4.88 9.20 -9.18
C GLY A 165 4.15 10.54 -9.21
N TRP A 166 4.66 11.54 -8.49
CA TRP A 166 4.09 12.88 -8.50
C TRP A 166 4.16 13.54 -9.88
N ALA A 167 5.24 13.32 -10.65
CA ALA A 167 5.33 13.79 -12.03
C ALA A 167 4.21 13.19 -12.90
N MET A 168 3.96 11.88 -12.84
CA MET A 168 2.88 11.21 -13.59
C MET A 168 1.48 11.69 -13.17
N LEU A 169 1.25 11.80 -11.86
CA LEU A 169 -0.02 12.28 -11.31
C LEU A 169 -0.29 13.74 -11.71
N ARG A 170 0.74 14.59 -11.75
CA ARG A 170 0.64 15.97 -12.20
C ARG A 170 0.41 16.06 -13.69
N TYR A 171 1.22 15.37 -14.50
CA TYR A 171 1.09 15.31 -15.96
C TYR A 171 -0.33 14.90 -16.38
N SER A 172 -0.94 13.98 -15.64
CA SER A 172 -2.29 13.49 -15.93
C SER A 172 -3.43 14.30 -15.28
N GLY A 173 -3.11 15.36 -14.53
CA GLY A 173 -4.09 16.19 -13.84
C GLY A 173 -4.79 15.50 -12.66
N LEU A 174 -4.24 14.39 -12.16
CA LEU A 174 -4.76 13.68 -11.00
C LEU A 174 -4.30 14.29 -9.67
N LEU A 175 -3.06 14.79 -9.60
CA LEU A 175 -2.51 15.40 -8.39
C LEU A 175 -3.33 16.62 -7.92
N PRO A 176 -3.74 17.57 -8.80
CA PRO A 176 -4.62 18.68 -8.41
C PRO A 176 -6.02 18.24 -7.97
N LYS A 177 -6.49 17.06 -8.40
CA LYS A 177 -7.74 16.44 -7.93
C LYS A 177 -7.58 15.77 -6.56
N GLY A 178 -6.42 15.85 -5.93
CA GLY A 178 -6.12 15.29 -4.62
C GLY A 178 -5.63 13.84 -4.64
N VAL A 179 -5.39 13.24 -5.82
CA VAL A 179 -4.91 11.86 -5.90
C VAL A 179 -3.42 11.78 -5.58
N GLY A 180 -3.04 10.91 -4.65
CA GLY A 180 -1.64 10.65 -4.29
C GLY A 180 -0.90 11.87 -3.71
N ARG A 181 -1.64 12.79 -3.08
CA ARG A 181 -1.09 14.00 -2.46
C ARG A 181 -0.27 13.67 -1.20
N SER A 182 0.63 14.58 -0.84
CA SER A 182 1.35 14.57 0.43
C SER A 182 0.88 15.75 1.29
N LEU A 183 0.46 15.47 2.52
CA LEU A 183 0.10 16.49 3.51
C LEU A 183 1.31 17.33 3.90
N PHE A 184 2.52 16.75 3.90
CA PHE A 184 3.73 17.52 4.17
C PHE A 184 3.92 18.62 3.12
N LEU A 185 3.71 18.29 1.84
CA LEU A 185 3.88 19.22 0.73
C LEU A 185 2.75 20.26 0.65
N SER A 186 1.50 19.88 0.93
CA SER A 186 0.36 20.78 0.83
C SER A 186 0.08 21.61 2.10
N GLU A 187 0.23 21.00 3.27
CA GLU A 187 -0.27 21.53 4.56
C GLU A 187 0.83 21.62 5.65
N GLY A 188 2.01 21.03 5.41
CA GLY A 188 3.17 21.14 6.28
C GLY A 188 3.33 19.98 7.29
N VAL A 189 4.37 20.08 8.13
CA VAL A 189 4.83 18.97 8.98
C VAL A 189 3.80 18.53 10.03
N ILE A 190 3.03 19.46 10.60
CA ILE A 190 2.02 19.13 11.62
C ILE A 190 0.88 18.32 10.99
N ALA A 191 0.43 18.71 9.78
CA ALA A 191 -0.59 17.97 9.06
C ALA A 191 -0.09 16.58 8.66
N ALA A 192 1.15 16.47 8.18
CA ALA A 192 1.82 15.19 7.90
C ALA A 192 1.87 14.26 9.12
N GLY A 193 2.28 14.78 10.28
CA GLY A 193 2.32 14.00 11.53
C GLY A 193 0.93 13.55 11.99
N ARG A 194 -0.09 14.41 11.84
CA ARG A 194 -1.49 14.03 12.10
C ARG A 194 -1.98 12.96 11.12
N GLY A 195 -1.63 13.06 9.84
CA GLY A 195 -1.93 12.05 8.82
C GLY A 195 -1.33 10.70 9.19
N LEU A 196 -0.04 10.67 9.52
CA LEU A 196 0.66 9.47 10.00
C LEU A 196 -0.06 8.83 11.20
N GLY A 197 -0.39 9.62 12.23
CA GLY A 197 -1.13 9.16 13.40
C GLY A 197 -2.54 8.65 13.07
N GLN A 198 -3.26 9.33 12.15
CA GLN A 198 -4.54 8.83 11.65
C GLN A 198 -4.39 7.50 10.91
N GLY A 199 -3.30 7.32 10.16
CA GLY A 199 -2.96 6.07 9.49
C GLY A 199 -2.86 4.92 10.47
N ILE A 200 -2.11 5.12 11.56
CA ILE A 200 -1.97 4.15 12.65
C ILE A 200 -3.34 3.79 13.23
N LEU A 201 -4.15 4.79 13.59
CA LEU A 201 -5.47 4.55 14.17
C LEU A 201 -6.40 3.79 13.21
N ILE A 202 -6.49 4.24 11.96
CA ILE A 202 -7.31 3.59 10.94
C ILE A 202 -6.82 2.16 10.72
N GLY A 203 -5.51 1.92 10.63
CA GLY A 203 -4.90 0.61 10.38
C GLY A 203 -5.03 -0.41 11.51
N THR A 204 -5.51 -0.03 12.70
CA THR A 204 -5.49 -0.92 13.88
C THR A 204 -6.21 -2.26 13.69
N PRO A 205 -7.43 -2.33 13.10
CA PRO A 205 -8.06 -3.62 12.81
C PRO A 205 -7.20 -4.52 11.92
N TRP A 206 -6.54 -3.97 10.91
CA TRP A 206 -5.68 -4.73 10.03
C TRP A 206 -4.39 -5.18 10.71
N ALA A 207 -3.82 -4.35 11.58
CA ALA A 207 -2.66 -4.71 12.38
C ALA A 207 -2.97 -5.89 13.31
N LEU A 208 -4.09 -5.83 14.05
CA LEU A 208 -4.58 -6.94 14.87
C LEU A 208 -4.90 -8.18 14.03
N GLY A 209 -5.61 -7.98 12.91
CA GLY A 209 -5.96 -9.04 11.98
C GLY A 209 -4.75 -9.79 11.44
N THR A 210 -3.66 -9.06 11.14
CA THR A 210 -2.40 -9.67 10.69
C THR A 210 -1.84 -10.64 11.72
N VAL A 211 -1.86 -10.27 13.00
CA VAL A 211 -1.42 -11.14 14.10
C VAL A 211 -2.35 -12.33 14.27
N VAL A 212 -3.67 -12.09 14.32
CA VAL A 212 -4.68 -13.16 14.51
C VAL A 212 -4.62 -14.21 13.40
N MET A 213 -4.31 -13.78 12.16
CA MET A 213 -4.14 -14.67 11.01
C MET A 213 -2.74 -15.35 10.95
N GLY A 214 -1.92 -15.22 11.98
CA GLY A 214 -0.61 -15.88 12.07
C GLY A 214 0.53 -15.21 11.32
N GLY A 215 0.37 -13.94 10.95
CA GLY A 215 1.42 -13.17 10.27
C GLY A 215 2.73 -13.05 11.07
N SER A 216 2.68 -13.23 12.39
CA SER A 216 3.84 -13.10 13.29
C SER A 216 4.55 -14.42 13.62
N MET A 217 4.01 -15.58 13.22
CA MET A 217 4.55 -16.91 13.57
C MET A 217 5.48 -17.50 12.51
N GLY A 218 5.59 -16.86 11.34
CA GLY A 218 6.43 -17.37 10.26
C GLY A 218 7.91 -17.28 10.60
N SER A 219 8.71 -18.23 10.11
CA SER A 219 10.18 -18.19 10.19
C SER A 219 10.79 -16.91 9.58
N ARG A 220 10.04 -16.21 8.73
CA ARG A 220 10.40 -14.89 8.19
C ARG A 220 10.46 -13.79 9.24
N GLU A 221 9.85 -13.97 10.41
CA GLU A 221 9.84 -12.99 11.51
C GLU A 221 10.76 -13.38 12.67
N ALA A 222 11.44 -14.52 12.55
CA ALA A 222 12.38 -15.00 13.56
C ALA A 222 13.65 -14.12 13.72
N TRP A 223 13.84 -13.10 12.87
CA TRP A 223 14.95 -12.13 12.97
C TRP A 223 14.72 -11.06 14.06
N VAL A 224 13.50 -10.99 14.61
CA VAL A 224 13.11 -9.99 15.61
C VAL A 224 13.48 -10.47 17.02
N HIS A 225 14.57 -9.91 17.56
CA HIS A 225 15.15 -10.22 18.87
C HIS A 225 15.25 -9.00 19.81
N ALA A 226 15.10 -7.77 19.30
CA ALA A 226 15.26 -6.54 20.07
C ALA A 226 14.04 -5.62 19.96
N TRP A 227 13.75 -4.88 21.04
CA TRP A 227 12.56 -4.02 21.17
C TRP A 227 12.46 -2.91 20.12
N TRP A 228 13.58 -2.49 19.51
CA TRP A 228 13.61 -1.43 18.50
C TRP A 228 13.36 -1.95 17.08
N GLN A 229 13.50 -3.24 16.82
CA GLN A 229 13.34 -3.82 15.47
C GLN A 229 11.92 -3.68 14.90
N PRO A 230 10.83 -3.72 15.68
CA PRO A 230 9.49 -3.41 15.17
C PRO A 230 9.38 -2.02 14.52
N ILE A 231 10.17 -1.04 14.96
CA ILE A 231 10.17 0.32 14.40
C ILE A 231 10.70 0.32 12.96
N LEU A 232 11.49 -0.68 12.56
CA LEU A 232 12.01 -0.83 11.20
C LEU A 232 10.91 -1.09 10.16
N ALA A 233 9.70 -1.43 10.59
CA ALA A 233 8.49 -1.45 9.75
C ALA A 233 8.25 -0.12 9.01
N ILE A 234 8.89 0.98 9.43
CA ILE A 234 8.80 2.25 8.71
C ILE A 234 9.43 2.15 7.31
N GLN A 235 10.41 1.26 7.12
CA GLN A 235 11.05 1.05 5.81
C GLN A 235 10.05 0.55 4.77
N PRO A 236 9.38 -0.61 4.92
CA PRO A 236 8.37 -1.06 3.96
C PRO A 236 7.20 -0.06 3.90
N GLY A 237 6.81 0.53 5.04
CA GLY A 237 5.77 1.56 5.10
C GLY A 237 6.04 2.79 4.23
N ILE A 238 7.30 3.20 4.03
CA ILE A 238 7.66 4.28 3.10
C ILE A 238 7.87 3.74 1.69
N ALA A 239 8.69 2.69 1.57
CA ALA A 239 9.15 2.20 0.28
C ALA A 239 8.02 1.68 -0.58
N GLU A 240 7.18 0.82 -0.03
CA GLU A 240 6.12 0.16 -0.77
C GLU A 240 4.98 1.11 -1.16
N GLU A 241 4.81 2.21 -0.44
CA GLU A 241 3.91 3.30 -0.84
C GLU A 241 4.52 4.12 -1.98
N ALA A 242 5.82 4.40 -1.92
CA ALA A 242 6.54 5.12 -2.98
C ALA A 242 6.53 4.35 -4.31
N TRP A 243 7.05 3.12 -4.33
CA TRP A 243 7.18 2.37 -5.58
C TRP A 243 5.90 1.59 -5.93
N GLY A 244 5.22 1.00 -4.96
CA GLY A 244 4.04 0.17 -5.21
C GLY A 244 2.82 1.00 -5.60
N ARG A 245 2.55 2.10 -4.88
CA ARG A 245 1.33 2.89 -5.06
C ARG A 245 1.59 4.14 -5.87
N LEU A 246 2.54 4.99 -5.47
CA LEU A 246 2.77 6.27 -6.15
C LEU A 246 3.48 6.14 -7.50
N LEU A 247 4.31 5.13 -7.72
CA LEU A 247 4.93 4.89 -9.04
C LEU A 247 4.08 3.99 -9.94
N LEU A 248 3.84 2.74 -9.52
CA LEU A 248 3.28 1.73 -10.43
C LEU A 248 1.80 1.95 -10.77
N VAL A 249 0.97 2.46 -9.85
CA VAL A 249 -0.44 2.74 -10.16
C VAL A 249 -0.57 3.85 -11.22
N PRO A 250 0.08 5.03 -11.08
CA PRO A 250 0.06 6.04 -12.14
C PRO A 250 0.66 5.56 -13.46
N LEU A 251 1.70 4.72 -13.43
CA LEU A 251 2.30 4.16 -14.64
C LEU A 251 1.30 3.32 -15.45
N LEU A 252 0.63 2.35 -14.80
CA LEU A 252 -0.40 1.55 -15.44
C LEU A 252 -1.61 2.39 -15.85
N PHE A 253 -1.96 3.38 -15.03
CA PHE A 253 -3.02 4.33 -15.35
C PHE A 253 -2.74 5.10 -16.65
N LEU A 254 -1.52 5.56 -16.90
CA LEU A 254 -1.17 6.26 -18.15
C LEU A 254 -1.39 5.38 -19.38
N ALA A 255 -1.16 4.07 -19.27
CA ALA A 255 -1.47 3.11 -20.33
C ALA A 255 -2.98 2.95 -20.52
N LEU A 256 -3.73 2.68 -19.44
CA LEU A 256 -5.18 2.46 -19.47
C LEU A 256 -5.97 3.71 -19.87
N ARG A 257 -5.49 4.89 -19.48
CA ARG A 257 -6.16 6.16 -19.79
C ARG A 257 -6.26 6.37 -21.28
N ARG A 258 -5.38 5.81 -22.12
CA ARG A 258 -5.46 5.92 -23.60
C ARG A 258 -6.77 5.40 -24.17
N VAL A 259 -7.45 4.48 -23.49
CA VAL A 259 -8.64 3.77 -24.00
C VAL A 259 -9.87 3.90 -23.09
N SER A 260 -9.76 4.60 -21.95
CA SER A 260 -10.82 4.72 -20.94
C SER A 260 -10.72 6.05 -20.19
N PRO A 261 -11.85 6.64 -19.73
CA PRO A 261 -11.83 7.86 -18.93
C PRO A 261 -11.19 7.62 -17.55
N ALA A 262 -10.75 8.70 -16.91
CA ALA A 262 -9.94 8.61 -15.69
C ALA A 262 -10.66 7.88 -14.54
N HIS A 263 -11.97 8.13 -14.39
CA HIS A 263 -12.81 7.51 -13.34
C HIS A 263 -12.96 5.99 -13.47
N ARG A 264 -12.55 5.39 -14.61
CA ARG A 264 -12.51 3.92 -14.82
C ARG A 264 -11.08 3.39 -14.91
N ALA A 265 -10.22 4.10 -15.63
CA ALA A 265 -8.83 3.71 -15.82
C ALA A 265 -8.06 3.66 -14.50
N PHE A 266 -8.28 4.64 -13.62
CA PHE A 266 -7.52 4.74 -12.37
C PHE A 266 -7.92 3.67 -11.35
N PRO A 267 -9.21 3.42 -11.06
CA PRO A 267 -9.59 2.29 -10.21
C PRO A 267 -9.11 0.94 -10.75
N ALA A 268 -9.14 0.73 -12.07
CA ALA A 268 -8.63 -0.49 -12.67
C ALA A 268 -7.10 -0.65 -12.49
N ALA A 269 -6.33 0.43 -12.69
CA ALA A 269 -4.90 0.42 -12.41
C ALA A 269 -4.61 0.10 -10.94
N LEU A 270 -5.36 0.73 -10.04
CA LEU A 270 -5.26 0.52 -8.59
C LEU A 270 -5.55 -0.93 -8.22
N VAL A 271 -6.64 -1.52 -8.73
CA VAL A 271 -6.98 -2.93 -8.47
C VAL A 271 -5.91 -3.86 -9.03
N VAL A 272 -5.50 -3.70 -10.29
CA VAL A 272 -4.50 -4.57 -10.91
C VAL A 272 -3.18 -4.54 -10.14
N ILE A 273 -2.66 -3.34 -9.85
CA ILE A 273 -1.40 -3.21 -9.10
C ILE A 273 -1.59 -3.69 -7.65
N GLY A 274 -2.70 -3.40 -6.99
CA GLY A 274 -2.97 -3.85 -5.62
C GLY A 274 -2.97 -5.36 -5.47
N TYR A 275 -3.64 -6.09 -6.37
CA TYR A 275 -3.62 -7.56 -6.35
C TYR A 275 -2.29 -8.15 -6.83
N TRP A 276 -1.62 -7.50 -7.78
CA TRP A 276 -0.27 -7.90 -8.14
C TRP A 276 0.72 -7.74 -6.97
N PHE A 277 0.59 -6.66 -6.21
CA PHE A 277 1.38 -6.41 -5.01
C PHE A 277 1.12 -7.47 -3.92
N ALA A 278 -0.13 -7.88 -3.76
CA ALA A 278 -0.50 -9.00 -2.90
C ALA A 278 0.13 -10.32 -3.37
N TYR A 279 0.18 -10.56 -4.68
CA TYR A 279 0.81 -11.76 -5.24
C TYR A 279 2.31 -11.85 -4.90
N LEU A 280 3.04 -10.73 -4.89
CA LEU A 280 4.46 -10.68 -4.47
C LEU A 280 4.70 -11.20 -3.05
N HIS A 281 3.68 -11.20 -2.20
CA HIS A 281 3.76 -11.66 -0.81
C HIS A 281 3.39 -13.14 -0.65
N THR A 282 3.03 -13.83 -1.73
CA THR A 282 2.68 -15.25 -1.71
C THR A 282 3.88 -16.14 -2.06
N SER A 283 3.79 -17.43 -1.73
CA SER A 283 4.80 -18.44 -2.07
C SER A 283 4.66 -19.00 -3.50
N GLY A 284 3.69 -18.55 -4.29
CA GLY A 284 3.34 -19.12 -5.60
C GLY A 284 2.48 -20.39 -5.51
N GLY A 285 2.19 -21.01 -6.66
CA GLY A 285 1.38 -22.24 -6.76
C GLY A 285 -0.15 -22.03 -6.65
N PRO A 286 -0.94 -23.13 -6.60
CA PRO A 286 -2.41 -23.03 -6.59
C PRO A 286 -2.98 -22.29 -5.37
N GLY A 287 -2.36 -22.48 -4.19
CA GLY A 287 -2.74 -21.78 -2.96
C GLY A 287 -2.49 -20.27 -3.00
N ALA A 288 -1.56 -19.81 -3.86
CA ALA A 288 -1.26 -18.39 -3.99
C ALA A 288 -2.43 -17.58 -4.53
N ILE A 289 -3.37 -18.16 -5.28
CA ILE A 289 -4.55 -17.43 -5.75
C ILE A 289 -5.41 -17.01 -4.55
N ILE A 290 -5.70 -17.95 -3.64
CA ILE A 290 -6.51 -17.66 -2.44
C ILE A 290 -5.76 -16.66 -1.55
N SER A 291 -4.47 -16.88 -1.29
CA SER A 291 -3.67 -15.94 -0.51
C SER A 291 -3.61 -14.55 -1.15
N THR A 292 -3.48 -14.46 -2.47
CA THR A 292 -3.49 -13.19 -3.21
C THR A 292 -4.86 -12.51 -3.09
N LEU A 293 -5.94 -13.26 -3.16
CA LEU A 293 -7.28 -12.71 -2.98
C LEU A 293 -7.49 -12.18 -1.57
N LEU A 294 -7.04 -12.91 -0.55
CA LEU A 294 -7.12 -12.49 0.85
C LEU A 294 -6.23 -11.26 1.12
N ILE A 295 -4.95 -11.32 0.77
CA ILE A 295 -4.00 -10.21 0.97
C ILE A 295 -4.42 -8.99 0.16
N GLY A 296 -4.81 -9.20 -1.10
CA GLY A 296 -5.24 -8.16 -2.02
C GLY A 296 -6.48 -7.43 -1.52
N THR A 297 -7.50 -8.19 -1.13
CA THR A 297 -8.77 -7.61 -0.66
C THR A 297 -8.63 -6.98 0.70
N LEU A 298 -8.01 -7.68 1.66
CA LEU A 298 -8.00 -7.26 3.05
C LEU A 298 -6.90 -6.25 3.36
N PHE A 299 -5.78 -6.23 2.64
CA PHE A 299 -4.64 -5.38 2.99
C PHE A 299 -4.23 -4.43 1.86
N ALA A 300 -3.92 -4.97 0.68
CA ALA A 300 -3.33 -4.16 -0.39
C ALA A 300 -4.32 -3.12 -0.94
N LEU A 301 -5.59 -3.49 -1.12
CA LEU A 301 -6.63 -2.62 -1.65
C LEU A 301 -6.98 -1.45 -0.70
N PRO A 302 -7.32 -1.66 0.60
CA PRO A 302 -7.60 -0.56 1.50
C PRO A 302 -6.41 0.39 1.64
N LEU A 303 -5.19 -0.15 1.73
CA LEU A 303 -3.98 0.65 1.79
C LEU A 303 -3.76 1.49 0.53
N SER A 304 -4.00 0.92 -0.66
CA SER A 304 -3.92 1.65 -1.93
C SER A 304 -4.96 2.78 -2.02
N TYR A 305 -6.17 2.58 -1.48
CA TYR A 305 -7.18 3.62 -1.37
C TYR A 305 -6.76 4.74 -0.41
N VAL A 306 -6.20 4.40 0.75
CA VAL A 306 -5.68 5.41 1.69
C VAL A 306 -4.56 6.22 1.03
N CYS A 307 -3.59 5.57 0.39
CA CYS A 307 -2.47 6.26 -0.27
C CYS A 307 -2.93 7.19 -1.39
N LEU A 308 -3.83 6.71 -2.26
CA LEU A 308 -4.15 7.41 -3.50
C LEU A 308 -5.36 8.34 -3.36
N TYR A 309 -6.30 8.10 -2.45
CA TYR A 309 -7.51 8.93 -2.29
C TYR A 309 -7.55 9.76 -1.01
N ARG A 310 -6.60 9.55 -0.08
CA ARG A 310 -6.50 10.35 1.13
C ARG A 310 -5.21 11.17 1.13
N ASP A 311 -4.08 10.52 1.39
CA ASP A 311 -2.73 11.09 1.35
C ASP A 311 -1.65 10.02 1.64
N LEU A 312 -0.41 10.35 1.27
CA LEU A 312 0.77 9.50 1.46
C LEU A 312 1.05 9.22 2.95
N GLU A 313 1.01 10.22 3.82
CA GLU A 313 1.43 10.07 5.22
C GLU A 313 0.47 9.18 6.02
N THR A 314 -0.83 9.28 5.76
CA THR A 314 -1.83 8.36 6.33
C THR A 314 -1.59 6.93 5.86
N ALA A 315 -1.18 6.71 4.59
CA ALA A 315 -0.86 5.37 4.10
C ALA A 315 0.42 4.81 4.73
N ILE A 316 1.47 5.62 4.84
CA ILE A 316 2.71 5.24 5.54
C ILE A 316 2.38 4.82 6.97
N GLY A 317 1.56 5.60 7.69
CA GLY A 317 1.17 5.27 9.06
C GLY A 317 0.33 4.00 9.18
N PHE A 318 -0.60 3.79 8.25
CA PHE A 318 -1.42 2.57 8.17
C PHE A 318 -0.54 1.33 7.93
N HIS A 319 0.35 1.39 6.95
CA HIS A 319 1.24 0.29 6.58
C HIS A 319 2.25 0.00 7.70
N PHE A 320 2.95 1.04 8.17
CA PHE A 320 3.87 0.95 9.30
C PHE A 320 3.23 0.23 10.48
N TRP A 321 1.99 0.56 10.82
CA TRP A 321 1.33 0.00 11.99
C TRP A 321 1.05 -1.50 11.85
N ILE A 322 0.66 -1.95 10.67
CA ILE A 322 0.44 -3.38 10.40
C ILE A 322 1.72 -4.18 10.66
N ASP A 323 2.82 -3.75 10.06
CA ASP A 323 4.09 -4.46 10.19
C ASP A 323 4.72 -4.28 11.57
N CYS A 324 4.61 -3.10 12.18
CA CYS A 324 5.12 -2.82 13.51
C CYS A 324 4.46 -3.72 14.55
N VAL A 325 3.13 -3.85 14.55
CA VAL A 325 2.41 -4.74 15.48
C VAL A 325 2.75 -6.21 15.19
N LYS A 326 2.85 -6.60 13.92
CA LYS A 326 3.27 -7.95 13.52
C LYS A 326 4.65 -8.30 14.08
N PHE A 327 5.64 -7.42 13.93
CA PHE A 327 7.00 -7.60 14.44
C PHE A 327 7.06 -7.55 15.97
N ALA A 328 6.32 -6.62 16.60
CA ALA A 328 6.25 -6.54 18.06
C ALA A 328 5.67 -7.81 18.68
N PHE A 329 4.67 -8.42 18.03
CA PHE A 329 4.13 -9.70 18.48
C PHE A 329 5.12 -10.85 18.25
N ALA A 330 5.84 -10.87 17.12
CA ALA A 330 6.91 -11.85 16.88
C ALA A 330 8.00 -11.80 17.97
N LEU A 331 8.42 -10.60 18.38
CA LEU A 331 9.36 -10.39 19.49
C LEU A 331 8.87 -11.08 20.78
N ILE A 332 7.59 -10.94 21.10
CA ILE A 332 6.97 -11.55 22.29
C ILE A 332 6.92 -13.08 22.18
N LEU A 333 6.72 -13.61 20.97
CA LEU A 333 6.63 -15.05 20.75
C LEU A 333 8.01 -15.74 20.81
N PHE A 334 9.04 -15.13 20.21
CA PHE A 334 10.36 -15.77 20.06
C PHE A 334 11.33 -15.51 21.21
N ASN A 335 11.04 -14.56 22.11
CA ASN A 335 11.86 -14.25 23.29
C ASN A 335 11.23 -14.71 24.62
N ARG A 336 10.31 -15.68 24.59
CA ARG A 336 9.84 -16.41 25.78
C ARG A 336 10.77 -17.56 26.10
#